data_AF-A0A7X4Z5Y2-F1
#
_entry.id   AF-A0A7X4Z5Y2-F1
#
_cell.length_a   1.000
_cell.length_b   1.000
_cell.length_c   1.000
_cell.angle_alpha   90.00
_cell.angle_beta   90.00
_cell.angle_gamma   90.00
#
_symmetry.space_group_name_H-M   'P 1'
#
loop_
_entity.id
_entity.type
_entity.pdbx_description
1 polymer ?
#
loop_
_entity_poly.entity_id
_entity_poly.type
_entity_poly.pdbx_seq_one_letter_code
_entity_poly.pdbx_strand_id
1 'polypeptide(L)' 'MRTGIGQKEHLKTVLPNGWTVSTKKIGGSWETMVFDSAGDEIHVETNKYKNEAVHAHSYNVYKYISA' A
#
# COMPACT_ATOMS: atom_id res chain seq x y z
N MET A 1 5.74 14.74 -14.95
CA MET A 1 4.86 14.23 -13.88
C MET A 1 3.46 14.10 -14.46
N ARG A 2 3.01 12.89 -14.80
CA ARG A 2 1.62 12.67 -15.26
C ARG A 2 0.76 12.42 -14.03
N THR A 3 0.10 13.47 -13.54
CA THR A 3 -0.98 13.37 -12.56
C THR A 3 -2.19 12.80 -13.30
N GLY A 4 -2.26 11.47 -13.37
CA GLY A 4 -3.31 10.74 -14.08
C GLY A 4 -4.66 10.92 -13.39
N ILE A 5 -5.54 11.65 -14.07
CA ILE A 5 -6.98 11.74 -13.84
C ILE A 5 -7.55 10.30 -13.87
N GLY A 6 -7.67 9.65 -12.69
CA GLY A 6 -8.21 8.28 -12.63
C GLY A 6 -7.99 7.45 -11.37
N GLN A 7 -7.16 7.85 -10.40
CA GLN A 7 -6.93 7.03 -9.20
C GLN A 7 -7.67 7.58 -7.98
N LYS A 8 -8.96 7.23 -7.83
CA LYS A 8 -9.78 7.65 -6.68
C LYS A 8 -9.76 6.70 -5.49
N GLU A 9 -9.14 5.53 -5.59
CA GLU A 9 -9.08 4.58 -4.48
C GLU A 9 -7.63 4.33 -4.07
N HIS A 10 -7.22 5.04 -3.02
CA HIS A 10 -5.91 4.96 -2.39
C HIS A 10 -6.15 4.77 -0.89
N LEU A 11 -5.67 3.65 -0.33
CA LEU A 11 -5.58 3.45 1.11
C LEU A 11 -4.15 3.73 1.51
N LYS A 12 -3.94 4.64 2.47
CA LYS A 12 -2.62 4.95 3.01
C LYS A 12 -2.69 4.95 4.52
N THR A 13 -1.80 4.19 5.14
CA THR A 13 -1.63 4.17 6.59
C THR A 13 -0.17 4.48 6.90
N VAL A 14 0.06 5.53 7.67
CA VAL A 14 1.38 5.85 8.23
C VAL A 14 1.43 5.22 9.62
N LEU A 15 2.46 4.41 9.86
CA LEU A 15 2.66 3.66 11.08
C LEU A 15 3.44 4.51 12.12
N PRO A 16 3.30 4.25 13.43
CA PRO A 16 4.01 4.99 14.47
C PRO A 16 5.54 4.92 14.39
N ASN A 17 6.09 3.86 13.77
CA ASN A 17 7.53 3.72 13.51
C ASN A 17 8.01 4.51 12.27
N GLY A 18 7.14 5.33 11.67
CA GLY A 18 7.46 6.14 10.49
C GLY A 18 7.30 5.42 9.15
N TRP A 19 6.99 4.12 9.16
CA TRP A 19 6.76 3.34 7.94
C TRP A 19 5.40 3.66 7.33
N THR A 20 5.20 3.31 6.06
CA THR A 20 3.96 3.58 5.34
C THR A 20 3.48 2.35 4.59
N VAL A 21 2.21 1.98 4.77
CA VAL A 21 1.51 1.01 3.93
C VAL A 21 0.61 1.77 2.97
N SER A 22 0.74 1.53 1.66
CA SER A 22 -0.04 2.18 0.60
C SER A 22 -0.66 1.13 -0.32
N THR A 23 -1.95 1.23 -0.59
CA THR A 23 -2.65 0.38 -1.56
C THR A 23 -3.27 1.24 -2.64
N LYS A 24 -2.92 0.98 -3.89
CA LYS A 24 -3.40 1.72 -5.07
C LYS A 24 -3.78 0.77 -6.20
N LYS A 25 -4.76 1.17 -7.02
CA LYS A 25 -5.13 0.43 -8.22
C LYS A 25 -4.24 0.83 -9.41
N ILE A 26 -3.49 -0.12 -9.98
CA ILE A 26 -2.59 0.09 -11.13
C ILE A 26 -2.93 -0.94 -12.21
N GLY A 27 -3.13 -0.48 -13.45
CA GLY A 27 -3.21 -1.40 -14.61
C GLY A 27 -4.33 -2.45 -14.55
N GLY A 28 -5.35 -2.25 -13.71
CA GLY A 28 -6.44 -3.21 -13.52
C GLY A 28 -6.29 -4.12 -12.29
N SER A 29 -5.10 -4.18 -11.68
CA SER A 29 -4.83 -4.82 -10.40
C SER A 29 -4.70 -3.81 -9.26
N TRP A 30 -4.62 -4.31 -8.04
CA TRP A 30 -4.38 -3.55 -6.84
C TRP A 30 -3.00 -3.90 -6.30
N GLU A 31 -2.21 -2.89 -5.98
CA GLU A 31 -0.87 -3.07 -5.43
C GLU A 31 -0.84 -2.49 -4.02
N THR A 32 -0.46 -3.31 -3.05
CA THR A 32 -0.18 -2.93 -1.67
C THR A 32 1.34 -2.90 -1.48
N MET A 33 1.92 -1.71 -1.30
CA MET A 33 3.33 -1.52 -1.03
C MET A 33 3.55 -1.10 0.43
N VAL A 34 4.72 -1.45 0.95
CA VAL A 34 5.22 -0.98 2.24
C VAL A 34 6.52 -0.23 2.02
N PHE A 35 6.58 0.96 2.59
CA PHE A 35 7.74 1.83 2.59
C PHE A 35 8.28 1.94 4.01
N ASP A 36 9.60 1.90 4.16
CA ASP A 36 10.24 2.15 5.45
C ASP A 36 10.20 3.65 5.81
N SER A 37 10.84 4.02 6.93
CA SER A 37 10.93 5.41 7.38
C SER A 37 11.77 6.32 6.47
N ALA A 38 12.66 5.76 5.64
CA ALA A 38 13.42 6.51 4.65
C ALA A 38 12.62 6.73 3.35
N GLY A 39 11.53 5.99 3.17
CA GLY A 39 10.69 5.99 1.97
C GLY A 39 11.09 4.92 0.96
N ASP A 40 11.95 3.98 1.34
CA ASP A 40 12.36 2.87 0.49
C ASP A 40 11.29 1.79 0.47
N GLU A 41 10.96 1.30 -0.72
CA GLU A 41 10.01 0.19 -0.89
C GLU A 41 10.66 -1.12 -0.44
N ILE A 42 10.08 -1.74 0.59
CA ILE A 42 10.59 -3.00 1.17
C ILE A 42 9.70 -4.21 0.82
N HIS A 43 8.47 -3.96 0.40
CA HIS A 43 7.52 -5.00 0.06
C HIS A 43 6.47 -4.49 -0.91
N VAL A 44 6.11 -5.31 -1.88
CA VAL A 44 4.97 -5.09 -2.79
C VAL A 44 4.20 -6.39 -2.95
N GLU A 45 2.88 -6.27 -2.91
CA GLU A 45 1.94 -7.36 -3.16
C GLU A 45 0.87 -6.93 -4.15
N THR A 46 0.69 -7.71 -5.21
CA THR A 46 -0.29 -7.42 -6.26
C THR A 46 -1.48 -8.37 -6.15
N ASN A 47 -2.66 -7.80 -6.01
CA ASN A 47 -3.94 -8.48 -5.85
C ASN A 47 -4.87 -8.16 -7.02
N LYS A 48 -5.64 -9.15 -7.48
CA LYS A 48 -6.59 -8.93 -8.59
C LYS A 48 -7.83 -8.20 -8.10
N TYR A 49 -8.32 -8.54 -6.91
CA TYR A 49 -9.56 -8.01 -6.37
C TYR A 49 -9.31 -7.01 -5.23
N LYS A 50 -10.19 -6.03 -5.12
CA LYS A 50 -10.08 -4.96 -4.11
C LYS A 50 -10.07 -5.51 -2.69
N ASN A 51 -10.92 -6.50 -2.39
CA ASN A 51 -11.05 -7.03 -1.04
C ASN A 51 -9.78 -7.74 -0.57
N GLU A 52 -9.09 -8.45 -1.47
CA GLU A 52 -7.79 -9.07 -1.19
C GLU A 52 -6.74 -7.98 -0.89
N ALA A 53 -6.73 -6.91 -1.68
CA ALA A 53 -5.82 -5.79 -1.46
C ALA A 53 -6.05 -5.06 -0.13
N VAL A 54 -7.32 -4.90 0.29
CA VAL A 54 -7.68 -4.35 1.60
C VAL A 54 -7.23 -5.29 2.72
N HIS A 55 -7.42 -6.60 2.56
CA HIS A 55 -6.94 -7.58 3.53
C HIS A 55 -5.42 -7.55 3.66
N ALA A 56 -4.70 -7.52 2.53
CA ALA A 56 -3.25 -7.37 2.48
C ALA A 56 -2.79 -6.05 3.12
N HIS A 57 -3.52 -4.95 2.92
CA HIS A 57 -3.24 -3.68 3.59
C HIS A 57 -3.30 -3.82 5.11
N SER A 58 -4.41 -4.35 5.64
CA SER A 58 -4.60 -4.54 7.08
C SER A 58 -3.56 -5.51 7.66
N TYR A 59 -3.25 -6.59 6.93
CA TYR A 59 -2.21 -7.54 7.32
C TYR A 59 -0.82 -6.88 7.36
N ASN A 60 -0.46 -6.10 6.35
CA ASN A 60 0.82 -5.38 6.32
C ASN A 60 0.91 -4.30 7.40
N VAL A 61 -0.18 -3.57 7.67
CA VAL A 61 -0.23 -2.65 8.81
C VAL A 61 0.08 -3.39 10.11
N TYR A 62 -0.59 -4.51 10.37
CA TYR A 62 -0.33 -5.31 11.57
C TYR A 62 1.08 -5.89 11.62
N LYS A 63 1.59 -6.39 10.50
CA LYS A 63 2.91 -7.02 10.42
C LYS A 63 4.06 -6.03 10.64
N TYR A 64 3.92 -4.81 10.10
CA TYR A 64 5.02 -3.82 10.08
C TYR A 64 4.88 -2.71 11.13
N ILE A 65 3.79 -2.66 11.90
CA ILE A 65 3.64 -1.69 13.01
C ILE A 65 4.67 -1.90 14.13
N SER A 66 5.18 -3.13 14.28
CA SER A 66 6.16 -3.53 15.29
C SER A 66 7.54 -3.87 14.70
N ALA A 67 7.78 -3.54 13.42
CA ALA A 67 9.06 -3.75 12.76
C ALA A 67 10.07 -2.67 13.13
#